data_AF-A0A7X3NV95-F1
#
_entry.id   AF-A0A7X3NV95-F1
#
_cell.length_a   1.000
_cell.length_b   1.000
_cell.length_c   1.000
_cell.angle_alpha   90.00
_cell.angle_beta   90.00
_cell.angle_gamma   90.00
#
_symmetry.space_group_name_H-M   'P 1'
#
loop_
_entity.id
_entity.type
_entity.pdbx_description
1 polymer ?
#
loop_
_entity_poly.entity_id
_entity_poly.type
_entity_poly.pdbx_seq_one_letter_code
_entity_poly.pdbx_strand_id
1 'polypeptide(L)'
;MNGKPTIHDNALNPYKDMFAGDKKFQVRARKALPILVQQAHGGETISYKQLAAELGMWYRNLGTVCACISTTLYERVEKKWGEKIPRIANLVIKDNGKISPWVCKHLTKDPKKQPTAAERVDLLQPIYEYPKWNEVLDELRLPKVDPLSPQLIKSAARYRSTGESQLHKDLKNYVADNPMSLDLKMSLPSREKEFELPSGDRVDVLFKSKRYCFAVEVKARISNDADLLRGIFQCVKYREVLKARRKVQGESYKVDALLAIEGTLTEGLRRTSHLLKVKVFENIRVDG
;
A
#
# COMPACT_ATOMS: atom_id res chain seq x y z
N MET A 1 -20.56 -15.07 36.73
CA MET A 1 -19.64 -15.16 35.57
C MET A 1 -19.44 -13.74 35.05
N ASN A 2 -18.31 -13.11 35.39
CA ASN A 2 -18.07 -11.70 35.10
C ASN A 2 -17.58 -11.54 33.65
N GLY A 3 -18.49 -11.15 32.75
CA GLY A 3 -18.14 -10.74 31.40
C GLY A 3 -17.17 -9.56 31.47
N LYS A 4 -15.97 -9.73 30.92
CA LYS A 4 -15.06 -8.60 30.69
C LYS A 4 -15.78 -7.59 29.81
N PRO A 5 -15.79 -6.29 30.15
CA PRO A 5 -16.39 -5.29 29.28
C PRO A 5 -15.68 -5.34 27.93
N THR A 6 -16.47 -5.60 26.88
CA THR A 6 -15.96 -5.55 25.51
C THR A 6 -15.83 -4.08 25.09
N ILE A 7 -15.03 -3.84 24.05
CA ILE A 7 -14.50 -2.54 23.60
C ILE A 7 -15.61 -1.56 23.12
N HIS A 8 -16.89 -1.86 23.35
CA HIS A 8 -18.04 -1.07 22.87
C HIS A 8 -18.47 0.03 23.84
N ASP A 9 -18.22 -0.09 25.15
CA ASP A 9 -18.95 0.74 26.12
C ASP A 9 -18.44 2.16 26.33
N ASN A 10 -17.23 2.54 25.87
CA ASN A 10 -16.64 3.83 26.28
C ASN A 10 -16.00 4.69 25.17
N ALA A 11 -16.26 4.46 23.88
CA ALA A 11 -15.61 5.26 22.83
C ALA A 11 -16.41 5.59 21.56
N LEU A 12 -17.66 5.13 21.41
CA LEU A 12 -18.40 5.31 20.15
C LEU A 12 -19.07 6.68 19.95
N ASN A 13 -19.02 7.58 20.95
CA ASN A 13 -19.78 8.83 20.92
C ASN A 13 -18.91 10.09 21.11
N PRO A 14 -18.12 10.47 20.09
CA PRO A 14 -18.24 11.87 19.65
C PRO A 14 -18.27 12.06 18.12
N TYR A 15 -18.09 11.00 17.33
CA TYR A 15 -18.01 11.11 15.87
C TYR A 15 -19.31 10.61 15.24
N LYS A 16 -20.01 11.52 14.56
CA LYS A 16 -21.26 11.19 13.87
C LYS A 16 -21.01 10.15 12.79
N ASP A 17 -21.97 9.25 12.62
CA ASP A 17 -22.13 8.36 11.48
C ASP A 17 -21.88 9.09 10.14
N MET A 18 -21.32 8.38 9.15
CA MET A 18 -20.93 8.97 7.87
C MET A 18 -22.11 9.41 7.02
N PHE A 19 -23.35 9.03 7.36
CA PHE A 19 -24.57 9.47 6.68
C PHE A 19 -25.38 10.49 7.48
N ALA A 20 -24.91 10.91 8.66
CA ALA A 20 -25.56 11.95 9.47
C ALA A 20 -25.29 13.39 8.99
N GLY A 21 -24.67 13.55 7.81
CA GLY A 21 -24.37 14.84 7.19
C GLY A 21 -23.20 14.82 6.20
N ASP A 22 -22.78 16.01 5.77
CA ASP A 22 -21.77 16.22 4.73
C ASP A 22 -20.53 16.97 5.22
N LYS A 23 -20.19 16.86 6.51
CA LYS A 23 -18.90 17.36 7.00
C LYS A 23 -17.77 16.68 6.25
N LYS A 24 -16.66 17.39 6.01
CA LYS A 24 -15.52 16.89 5.22
C LYS A 24 -15.07 15.47 5.60
N PHE A 25 -15.05 15.13 6.88
CA PHE A 25 -14.66 13.79 7.34
C PHE A 25 -15.69 12.70 7.01
N GLN A 26 -16.98 13.02 6.94
CA GLN A 26 -18.06 12.09 6.56
C GLN A 26 -17.98 11.78 5.07
N VAL A 27 -17.83 12.82 4.23
CA VAL A 27 -17.59 12.66 2.78
C VAL A 27 -16.36 11.79 2.54
N ARG A 28 -15.27 12.01 3.29
CA ARG A 28 -14.05 11.21 3.19
C ARG A 28 -14.23 9.79 3.73
N ALA A 29 -15.03 9.56 4.77
CA ALA A 29 -15.33 8.23 5.28
C ALA A 29 -16.05 7.37 4.22
N ARG A 30 -17.01 7.96 3.49
CA ARG A 30 -17.70 7.31 2.37
C ARG A 30 -16.75 6.89 1.24
N LYS A 31 -15.68 7.68 0.99
CA LYS A 31 -14.63 7.33 0.02
C LYS A 31 -13.59 6.35 0.56
N ALA A 32 -13.28 6.44 1.85
CA ALA A 32 -12.22 5.65 2.49
C ALA A 32 -12.63 4.19 2.73
N LEU A 33 -13.88 3.92 3.11
CA LEU A 33 -14.33 2.56 3.41
C LEU A 33 -14.18 1.61 2.20
N PRO A 34 -14.61 1.97 0.96
CA PRO A 34 -14.34 1.15 -0.22
C PRO A 34 -12.86 0.84 -0.46
N ILE A 35 -11.97 1.81 -0.23
CA ILE A 35 -10.52 1.62 -0.36
C ILE A 35 -10.02 0.62 0.69
N LEU A 36 -10.47 0.76 1.94
CA LEU A 36 -10.09 -0.18 3.01
C LEU A 36 -10.62 -1.59 2.75
N VAL A 37 -11.82 -1.74 2.17
CA VAL A 37 -12.35 -3.04 1.74
C VAL A 37 -11.48 -3.65 0.65
N GLN A 38 -11.02 -2.88 -0.33
CA GLN A 38 -10.08 -3.37 -1.33
C GLN A 38 -8.76 -3.86 -0.69
N GLN A 39 -8.24 -3.12 0.28
CA GLN A 39 -7.03 -3.52 1.02
C GLN A 39 -7.27 -4.80 1.84
N ALA A 40 -8.45 -4.95 2.45
CA ALA A 40 -8.83 -6.16 3.15
C ALA A 40 -8.82 -7.39 2.24
N HIS A 41 -9.46 -7.31 1.06
CA HIS A 41 -9.43 -8.36 0.04
C HIS A 41 -8.02 -8.68 -0.46
N GLY A 42 -7.17 -7.66 -0.55
CA GLY A 42 -5.77 -7.82 -0.94
C GLY A 42 -4.86 -8.44 0.14
N GLY A 43 -5.35 -8.60 1.38
CA GLY A 43 -4.54 -9.05 2.51
C GLY A 43 -3.49 -8.01 2.94
N GLU A 44 -3.72 -6.74 2.63
CA GLU A 44 -2.71 -5.70 2.77
C GLU A 44 -3.14 -4.53 3.66
N THR A 45 -2.14 -3.91 4.28
CA THR A 45 -2.32 -2.68 5.06
C THR A 45 -2.22 -1.44 4.16
N ILE A 46 -2.63 -0.28 4.63
CA ILE A 46 -2.38 1.00 3.96
C ILE A 46 -1.78 2.00 4.93
N SER A 47 -0.86 2.84 4.46
CA SER A 47 -0.30 3.87 5.33
C SER A 47 -1.24 5.07 5.49
N TYR A 48 -1.10 5.81 6.59
CA TYR A 48 -1.80 7.09 6.75
C TYR A 48 -1.54 8.06 5.58
N LYS A 49 -0.30 8.17 5.08
CA LYS A 49 -0.04 9.04 3.93
C LYS A 49 -0.66 8.53 2.64
N GLN A 50 -0.60 7.22 2.40
CA GLN A 50 -1.19 6.60 1.22
C GLN A 50 -2.70 6.81 1.18
N LEU A 51 -3.42 6.46 2.25
CA LEU A 51 -4.86 6.67 2.32
C LEU A 51 -5.22 8.17 2.23
N ALA A 52 -4.44 9.05 2.83
CA ALA A 52 -4.69 10.49 2.74
C ALA A 52 -4.51 11.04 1.32
N ALA A 53 -3.54 10.53 0.57
CA ALA A 53 -3.32 10.87 -0.82
C ALA A 53 -4.52 10.45 -1.69
N GLU A 54 -5.02 9.21 -1.54
CA GLU A 54 -6.24 8.74 -2.22
C GLU A 54 -7.48 9.59 -1.90
N LEU A 55 -7.54 10.17 -0.70
CA LEU A 55 -8.66 11.00 -0.25
C LEU A 55 -8.46 12.50 -0.54
N GLY A 56 -7.36 12.90 -1.18
CA GLY A 56 -7.03 14.30 -1.43
C GLY A 56 -7.00 15.14 -0.15
N MET A 57 -6.36 14.63 0.91
CA MET A 57 -6.39 15.25 2.23
C MET A 57 -5.05 15.20 2.96
N TRP A 58 -4.93 16.02 4.00
CA TRP A 58 -3.80 15.94 4.92
C TRP A 58 -3.94 14.79 5.90
N TYR A 59 -2.88 13.98 6.05
CA TYR A 59 -2.92 12.69 6.73
C TYR A 59 -3.28 12.75 8.22
N ARG A 60 -3.00 13.85 8.94
CA ARG A 60 -3.33 13.90 10.39
C ARG A 60 -4.84 13.97 10.66
N ASN A 61 -5.64 14.31 9.66
CA ASN A 61 -7.10 14.36 9.79
C ASN A 61 -7.77 12.98 9.60
N LEU A 62 -6.99 11.94 9.26
CA LEU A 62 -7.52 10.58 9.05
C LEU A 62 -8.09 9.94 10.32
N GLY A 63 -7.60 10.32 11.51
CA GLY A 63 -8.11 9.74 12.77
C GLY A 63 -9.64 9.90 12.91
N THR A 64 -10.15 11.08 12.57
CA THR A 64 -11.59 11.37 12.57
C THR A 64 -12.35 10.62 11.48
N VAL A 65 -11.73 10.40 10.32
CA VAL A 65 -12.31 9.59 9.23
C VAL A 65 -12.44 8.13 9.66
N CYS A 66 -11.38 7.54 10.21
CA CYS A 66 -11.38 6.17 10.72
C CYS A 66 -12.38 5.97 11.86
N ALA A 67 -12.50 6.93 12.77
CA ALA A 67 -13.50 6.89 13.83
C ALA A 67 -14.93 6.94 13.27
N CYS A 68 -15.21 7.81 12.30
CA CYS A 68 -16.50 7.90 11.61
C CYS A 68 -16.88 6.59 10.89
N ILE A 69 -15.92 5.91 10.25
CA ILE A 69 -16.13 4.57 9.67
C ILE A 69 -16.53 3.57 10.76
N SER A 70 -15.79 3.56 11.88
CA SER A 70 -16.02 2.61 12.97
C SER A 70 -17.41 2.82 13.60
N THR A 71 -17.83 4.06 13.82
CA THR A 71 -19.19 4.39 14.29
C THR A 71 -20.25 3.94 13.29
N THR A 72 -20.03 4.17 11.99
CA THR A 72 -21.00 3.78 10.95
C THR A 72 -21.20 2.26 10.91
N LEU A 73 -20.10 1.49 10.90
CA LEU A 73 -20.16 0.03 10.87
C LEU A 73 -20.93 -0.52 12.08
N TYR A 74 -20.67 0.03 13.27
CA TYR A 74 -21.40 -0.36 14.47
C TYR A 74 -22.89 0.00 14.40
N GLU A 75 -23.20 1.27 14.12
CA GLU A 75 -24.57 1.78 14.20
C GLU A 75 -25.49 1.26 13.09
N ARG A 76 -24.96 1.06 11.88
CA ARG A 76 -25.78 0.71 10.71
C ARG A 76 -25.67 -0.75 10.28
N VAL A 77 -24.58 -1.43 10.58
CA VAL A 77 -24.33 -2.81 10.13
C VAL A 77 -24.39 -3.77 11.30
N GLU A 78 -23.53 -3.61 12.31
CA GLU A 78 -23.44 -4.57 13.43
C GLU A 78 -24.77 -4.72 14.17
N LYS A 79 -25.40 -3.60 14.54
CA LYS A 79 -26.72 -3.62 15.22
C LYS A 79 -27.81 -4.27 14.38
N LYS A 80 -27.81 -4.02 13.07
CA LYS A 80 -28.83 -4.55 12.16
C LYS A 80 -28.64 -6.05 11.91
N TRP A 81 -27.39 -6.47 11.72
CA TRP A 81 -27.07 -7.86 11.38
C TRP A 81 -26.95 -8.77 12.62
N GLY A 82 -26.83 -8.20 13.82
CA GLY A 82 -26.54 -8.97 15.04
C GLY A 82 -25.16 -9.64 15.01
N GLU A 83 -24.26 -9.13 14.17
CA GLU A 83 -22.95 -9.70 13.90
C GLU A 83 -21.87 -8.63 14.10
N LYS A 84 -20.76 -9.02 14.72
CA LYS A 84 -19.63 -8.11 14.93
C LYS A 84 -18.81 -7.98 13.64
N ILE A 85 -18.59 -6.74 13.19
CA ILE A 85 -17.75 -6.46 12.03
C ILE A 85 -16.29 -6.28 12.48
N PRO A 86 -15.31 -6.92 11.82
CA PRO A 86 -13.89 -6.67 12.10
C PRO A 86 -13.52 -5.21 11.91
N ARG A 87 -12.64 -4.69 12.77
CA ARG A 87 -12.29 -3.25 12.78
C ARG A 87 -11.37 -2.88 11.61
N ILE A 88 -11.94 -2.67 10.43
CA ILE A 88 -11.21 -2.42 9.18
C ILE A 88 -10.25 -1.21 9.25
N ALA A 89 -10.53 -0.24 10.12
CA ALA A 89 -9.63 0.90 10.36
C ALA A 89 -8.24 0.49 10.90
N ASN A 90 -8.10 -0.72 11.46
CA ASN A 90 -6.80 -1.25 11.90
C ASN A 90 -5.85 -1.54 10.74
N LEU A 91 -6.33 -1.60 9.49
CA LEU A 91 -5.48 -1.67 8.30
C LEU A 91 -4.63 -0.40 8.11
N VAL A 92 -5.02 0.72 8.72
CA VAL A 92 -4.32 2.00 8.57
C VAL A 92 -3.15 2.11 9.55
N ILE A 93 -1.93 2.01 9.02
CA ILE A 93 -0.68 1.98 9.79
C ILE A 93 0.22 3.18 9.45
N LYS A 94 1.30 3.38 10.21
CA LYS A 94 2.30 4.41 9.89
C LYS A 94 3.12 4.00 8.66
N ASP A 95 3.66 4.98 7.92
CA ASP A 95 4.48 4.71 6.73
C ASP A 95 5.72 3.84 7.01
N ASN A 96 6.23 3.87 8.26
CA ASN A 96 7.35 3.03 8.69
C ASN A 96 6.93 1.62 9.13
N GLY A 97 5.70 1.21 8.82
CA GLY A 97 5.16 -0.12 9.14
C GLY A 97 4.70 -0.31 10.58
N LYS A 98 4.80 0.72 11.43
CA LYS A 98 4.40 0.65 12.85
C LYS A 98 2.90 0.86 13.01
N ILE A 99 2.33 0.15 13.98
CA ILE A 99 0.95 0.34 14.44
C ILE A 99 0.85 1.67 15.21
N SER A 100 -0.30 2.34 15.09
CA SER A 100 -0.53 3.63 15.74
C SER A 100 -0.51 3.51 17.28
N PRO A 101 -0.07 4.54 18.02
CA PRO A 101 -0.06 4.49 19.49
C PRO A 101 -1.44 4.22 20.10
N TRP A 102 -2.49 4.69 19.44
CA TRP A 102 -3.87 4.43 19.86
C TRP A 102 -4.18 2.93 19.77
N VAL A 103 -3.90 2.27 18.64
CA VAL A 103 -4.13 0.82 18.51
C VAL A 103 -3.21 0.05 19.47
N CYS A 104 -1.94 0.45 19.61
CA CYS A 104 -1.02 -0.13 20.60
C CYS A 104 -1.58 -0.08 22.02
N LYS A 105 -2.08 1.08 22.47
CA LYS A 105 -2.68 1.22 23.81
C LYS A 105 -3.82 0.21 24.05
N HIS A 106 -4.62 -0.08 23.04
CA HIS A 106 -5.75 -1.02 23.19
C HIS A 106 -5.31 -2.48 23.12
N LEU A 107 -4.29 -2.80 22.32
CA LEU A 107 -3.83 -4.17 22.11
C LEU A 107 -2.86 -4.62 23.21
N THR A 108 -1.88 -3.77 23.56
CA THR A 108 -0.76 -4.13 24.45
C THR A 108 -0.86 -3.47 25.83
N LYS A 109 -1.87 -2.62 26.07
CA LYS A 109 -2.01 -1.73 27.25
C LYS A 109 -0.92 -0.66 27.37
N ASP A 110 -0.01 -0.55 26.40
CA ASP A 110 1.05 0.48 26.36
C ASP A 110 1.11 1.13 24.95
N PRO A 111 0.84 2.43 24.81
CA PRO A 111 0.89 3.12 23.52
C PRO A 111 2.28 3.13 22.86
N LYS A 112 3.36 2.88 23.62
CA LYS A 112 4.74 2.85 23.11
C LYS A 112 5.17 1.45 22.68
N LYS A 113 4.52 0.40 23.19
CA LYS A 113 4.84 -1.00 22.87
C LYS A 113 4.16 -1.43 21.57
N GLN A 114 4.98 -1.73 20.56
CA GLN A 114 4.49 -2.34 19.32
C GLN A 114 4.05 -3.79 19.57
N PRO A 115 3.00 -4.26 18.88
CA PRO A 115 2.61 -5.67 18.99
C PRO A 115 3.71 -6.58 18.43
N THR A 116 3.77 -7.77 19.00
CA THR A 116 4.50 -8.91 18.47
C THR A 116 3.98 -9.31 17.09
N ALA A 117 4.71 -10.17 16.39
CA ALA A 117 4.25 -10.71 15.10
C ALA A 117 2.91 -11.45 15.24
N ALA A 118 2.76 -12.26 16.30
CA ALA A 118 1.51 -12.99 16.58
C ALA A 118 0.34 -12.03 16.87
N GLU A 119 0.52 -11.05 17.77
CA GLU A 119 -0.52 -10.05 18.07
C GLU A 119 -0.91 -9.23 16.82
N ARG A 120 0.04 -8.99 15.91
CA ARG A 120 -0.26 -8.32 14.63
C ARG A 120 -1.07 -9.21 13.70
N VAL A 121 -0.80 -10.51 13.66
CA VAL A 121 -1.60 -11.49 12.91
C VAL A 121 -3.02 -11.52 13.47
N ASP A 122 -3.17 -11.70 14.78
CA ASP A 122 -4.48 -11.72 15.46
C ASP A 122 -5.30 -10.44 15.24
N LEU A 123 -4.62 -9.30 15.11
CA LEU A 123 -5.24 -8.01 14.83
C LEU A 123 -5.79 -7.90 13.39
N LEU A 124 -5.08 -8.44 12.41
CA LEU A 124 -5.32 -8.15 10.99
C LEU A 124 -6.01 -9.30 10.25
N GLN A 125 -5.71 -10.55 10.62
CA GLN A 125 -6.25 -11.73 9.93
C GLN A 125 -7.78 -11.78 9.93
N PRO A 126 -8.50 -11.46 11.02
CA PRO A 126 -9.96 -11.40 10.99
C PRO A 126 -10.52 -10.37 10.00
N ILE A 127 -9.75 -9.33 9.67
CA ILE A 127 -10.17 -8.33 8.68
C ILE A 127 -10.00 -8.90 7.27
N TYR A 128 -8.90 -9.60 7.00
CA TYR A 128 -8.63 -10.19 5.68
C TYR A 128 -9.56 -11.37 5.36
N GLU A 129 -9.93 -12.14 6.37
CA GLU A 129 -10.75 -13.34 6.22
C GLU A 129 -12.25 -13.06 6.26
N TYR A 130 -12.66 -11.82 6.55
CA TYR A 130 -14.07 -11.47 6.66
C TYR A 130 -14.76 -11.54 5.29
N PRO A 131 -15.65 -12.52 5.05
CA PRO A 131 -16.15 -12.77 3.70
C PRO A 131 -17.18 -11.72 3.26
N LYS A 132 -17.79 -11.01 4.22
CA LYS A 132 -18.96 -10.15 3.98
C LYS A 132 -18.63 -8.69 3.63
N TRP A 133 -17.38 -8.38 3.27
CA TRP A 133 -17.00 -6.97 3.04
C TRP A 133 -17.77 -6.31 1.90
N ASN A 134 -18.13 -7.08 0.87
CA ASN A 134 -18.91 -6.55 -0.25
C ASN A 134 -20.36 -6.28 0.18
N GLU A 135 -20.94 -7.16 0.98
CA GLU A 135 -22.27 -7.01 1.57
C GLU A 135 -22.33 -5.81 2.51
N VAL A 136 -21.25 -5.52 3.24
CA VAL A 136 -21.12 -4.30 4.05
C VAL A 136 -21.22 -3.04 3.18
N LEU A 137 -20.53 -3.01 2.03
CA LEU A 137 -20.62 -1.88 1.10
C LEU A 137 -22.02 -1.78 0.49
N ASP A 138 -22.62 -2.90 0.11
CA ASP A 138 -23.94 -2.97 -0.49
C ASP A 138 -25.03 -2.49 0.51
N GLU A 139 -24.96 -2.90 1.78
CA GLU A 139 -25.83 -2.43 2.88
C GLU A 139 -25.73 -0.92 3.10
N LEU A 140 -24.51 -0.36 3.03
CA LEU A 140 -24.27 1.07 3.15
C LEU A 140 -24.50 1.85 1.85
N ARG A 141 -24.88 1.17 0.76
CA ARG A 141 -25.02 1.74 -0.60
C ARG A 141 -23.78 2.51 -1.04
N LEU A 142 -22.60 2.00 -0.68
CA LEU A 142 -21.31 2.56 -1.08
C LEU A 142 -20.79 1.81 -2.31
N PRO A 143 -20.10 2.51 -3.24
CA PRO A 143 -19.54 1.86 -4.40
C PRO A 143 -18.40 0.93 -3.98
N LYS A 144 -18.22 -0.16 -4.74
CA LYS A 144 -16.99 -0.95 -4.71
C LYS A 144 -15.90 -0.15 -5.45
N VAL A 145 -14.64 -0.32 -5.06
CA VAL A 145 -13.55 0.25 -5.84
C VAL A 145 -13.52 -0.46 -7.19
N ASP A 146 -13.58 0.33 -8.27
CA ASP A 146 -13.45 -0.22 -9.61
C ASP A 146 -12.11 -0.95 -9.77
N PRO A 147 -12.11 -2.21 -10.24
CA PRO A 147 -10.88 -2.88 -10.60
C PRO A 147 -10.23 -2.15 -11.77
N LEU A 148 -8.90 -2.32 -11.92
CA LEU A 148 -8.24 -1.90 -13.16
C LEU A 148 -8.94 -2.54 -14.36
N SER A 149 -9.07 -1.76 -15.44
CA SER A 149 -9.66 -2.24 -16.69
C SER A 149 -8.98 -3.55 -17.14
N PRO A 150 -9.74 -4.62 -17.44
CA PRO A 150 -9.19 -5.84 -18.00
C PRO A 150 -8.40 -5.60 -19.30
N GLN A 151 -8.83 -4.62 -20.11
CA GLN A 151 -8.11 -4.20 -21.31
C GLN A 151 -6.75 -3.58 -20.97
N LEU A 152 -6.66 -2.77 -19.92
CA LEU A 152 -5.39 -2.20 -19.45
C LEU A 152 -4.43 -3.30 -18.97
N ILE A 153 -4.91 -4.26 -18.17
CA ILE A 153 -4.12 -5.42 -17.71
C ILE A 153 -3.60 -6.22 -18.92
N LYS A 154 -4.47 -6.50 -19.89
CA LYS A 154 -4.11 -7.20 -21.13
C LYS A 154 -3.09 -6.43 -21.96
N SER A 155 -3.22 -5.10 -22.01
CA SER A 155 -2.30 -4.21 -22.71
C SER A 155 -0.92 -4.21 -22.03
N ALA A 156 -0.86 -4.17 -20.70
CA ALA A 156 0.39 -4.27 -19.94
C ALA A 156 1.12 -5.60 -20.20
N ALA A 157 0.40 -6.72 -20.19
CA ALA A 157 0.96 -8.05 -20.45
C ALA A 157 1.49 -8.20 -21.90
N ARG A 158 0.82 -7.56 -22.86
CA ARG A 158 1.20 -7.58 -24.29
C ARG A 158 2.17 -6.50 -24.66
N TYR A 159 2.46 -5.56 -23.77
CA TYR A 159 3.36 -4.46 -24.06
C TYR A 159 4.71 -5.01 -24.54
N ARG A 160 5.22 -4.45 -25.63
CA ARG A 160 6.52 -4.74 -26.22
C ARG A 160 7.16 -3.39 -26.51
N SER A 161 8.31 -3.10 -25.91
CA SER A 161 9.13 -2.02 -26.42
C SER A 161 9.89 -2.55 -27.64
N THR A 162 10.07 -1.72 -28.65
CA THR A 162 10.84 -2.03 -29.86
C THR A 162 12.35 -1.87 -29.64
N GLY A 163 12.79 -1.88 -28.38
CA GLY A 163 14.15 -1.55 -27.95
C GLY A 163 14.16 -0.61 -26.75
N GLU A 164 15.34 -0.38 -26.17
CA GLU A 164 15.53 0.60 -25.11
C GLU A 164 15.74 2.00 -25.72
N SER A 165 14.89 2.96 -25.35
CA SER A 165 15.00 4.35 -25.82
C SER A 165 16.15 5.09 -25.12
N GLN A 166 16.65 6.17 -25.73
CA GLN A 166 17.67 7.01 -25.09
C GLN A 166 17.16 7.59 -23.76
N LEU A 167 15.90 8.04 -23.70
CA LEU A 167 15.28 8.53 -22.47
C LEU A 167 15.31 7.49 -21.34
N HIS A 168 15.05 6.22 -21.66
CA HIS A 168 15.12 5.14 -20.68
C HIS A 168 16.55 4.94 -20.18
N LYS A 169 17.54 4.96 -21.08
CA LYS A 169 18.97 4.85 -20.73
C LYS A 169 19.42 5.99 -19.83
N ASP A 170 19.03 7.22 -20.16
CA ASP A 170 19.41 8.42 -19.41
C ASP A 170 18.83 8.36 -17.99
N LEU A 171 17.55 8.02 -17.85
CA LEU A 171 16.91 7.82 -16.54
C LEU A 171 17.56 6.69 -15.74
N LYS A 172 17.84 5.55 -16.37
CA LYS A 172 18.51 4.40 -15.75
C LYS A 172 19.89 4.80 -15.20
N ASN A 173 20.68 5.51 -16.01
CA ASN A 173 22.00 6.01 -15.62
C ASN A 173 21.90 7.01 -14.47
N TYR A 174 21.02 8.01 -14.59
CA TYR A 174 20.79 9.00 -13.55
C TYR A 174 20.41 8.35 -12.21
N VAL A 175 19.45 7.42 -12.22
CA VAL A 175 19.01 6.71 -11.03
C VAL A 175 20.15 5.92 -10.40
N ALA A 176 20.96 5.21 -11.20
CA ALA A 176 22.12 4.45 -10.72
C ALA A 176 23.18 5.35 -10.05
N ASP A 177 23.37 6.56 -10.56
CA ASP A 177 24.34 7.52 -10.04
C ASP A 177 23.80 8.39 -8.90
N ASN A 178 22.47 8.51 -8.75
CA ASN A 178 21.82 9.38 -7.78
C ASN A 178 20.84 8.62 -6.87
N PRO A 179 21.29 7.68 -6.02
CA PRO A 179 20.40 6.88 -5.15
C PRO A 179 19.55 7.72 -4.18
N MET A 180 20.03 8.92 -3.82
CA MET A 180 19.27 9.86 -2.98
C MET A 180 17.95 10.31 -3.61
N SER A 181 17.83 10.28 -4.96
CA SER A 181 16.58 10.54 -5.67
C SER A 181 15.47 9.54 -5.32
N LEU A 182 15.83 8.39 -4.74
CA LEU A 182 14.94 7.32 -4.30
C LEU A 182 14.85 7.21 -2.76
N ASP A 183 15.17 8.26 -2.02
CA ASP A 183 15.34 8.24 -0.56
C ASP A 183 16.35 7.15 -0.08
N LEU A 184 17.20 6.64 -0.97
CA LEU A 184 18.20 5.64 -0.62
C LEU A 184 19.46 6.35 -0.16
N LYS A 185 20.09 5.82 0.90
CA LYS A 185 21.30 6.41 1.46
C LYS A 185 22.46 6.28 0.47
N MET A 186 23.30 7.31 0.39
CA MET A 186 24.55 7.30 -0.41
C MET A 186 25.49 6.13 -0.07
N SER A 187 25.42 5.60 1.16
CA SER A 187 26.31 4.53 1.63
C SER A 187 25.97 3.12 1.10
N LEU A 188 25.21 3.00 0.00
CA LEU A 188 24.98 1.71 -0.65
C LEU A 188 26.23 1.37 -1.49
N PRO A 189 26.99 0.32 -1.14
CA PRO A 189 28.34 0.12 -1.65
C PRO A 189 28.39 -0.49 -3.06
N SER A 190 27.34 -1.20 -3.50
CA SER A 190 27.28 -1.81 -4.84
C SER A 190 26.08 -1.31 -5.62
N ARG A 191 26.31 -0.99 -6.90
CA ARG A 191 25.32 -0.67 -7.92
C ARG A 191 25.61 -1.48 -9.18
N GLU A 192 24.60 -2.15 -9.72
CA GLU A 192 24.69 -2.94 -10.93
C GLU A 192 23.54 -2.51 -11.85
N LYS A 193 23.84 -2.24 -13.13
CA LYS A 193 22.81 -1.98 -14.15
C LYS A 193 22.55 -3.25 -14.94
N GLU A 194 21.33 -3.43 -15.41
CA GLU A 194 20.91 -4.57 -16.23
C GLU A 194 21.19 -5.93 -15.57
N PHE A 195 20.93 -6.00 -14.26
CA PHE A 195 21.22 -7.18 -13.45
C PHE A 195 20.32 -8.35 -13.83
N GLU A 196 20.93 -9.47 -14.22
CA GLU A 196 20.23 -10.69 -14.60
C GLU A 196 19.66 -11.41 -13.36
N LEU A 197 18.35 -11.66 -13.41
CA LEU A 197 17.66 -12.49 -12.44
C LEU A 197 17.72 -13.96 -12.82
N PRO A 198 17.70 -14.89 -11.85
CA PRO A 198 17.57 -16.32 -12.12
C PRO A 198 16.31 -16.71 -12.93
N SER A 199 15.30 -15.83 -13.01
CA SER A 199 14.11 -16.02 -13.84
C SER A 199 14.32 -15.68 -15.32
N GLY A 200 15.48 -15.14 -15.70
CA GLY A 200 15.82 -14.71 -17.07
C GLY A 200 15.52 -13.24 -17.38
N ASP A 201 14.90 -12.49 -16.47
CA ASP A 201 14.67 -11.05 -16.63
C ASP A 201 15.89 -10.22 -16.24
N ARG A 202 15.89 -8.95 -16.65
CA ARG A 202 16.91 -7.98 -16.27
C ARG A 202 16.29 -6.85 -15.45
N VAL A 203 16.88 -6.57 -14.30
CA VAL A 203 16.55 -5.39 -13.48
C VAL A 203 17.34 -4.20 -14.03
N ASP A 204 16.70 -3.04 -14.19
CA ASP A 204 17.38 -1.85 -14.73
C ASP A 204 18.55 -1.40 -13.84
N VAL A 205 18.29 -1.26 -12.54
CA VAL A 205 19.30 -0.92 -11.54
C VAL A 205 19.11 -1.75 -10.28
N LEU A 206 20.18 -2.34 -9.77
CA LEU A 206 20.23 -3.03 -8.49
C LEU A 206 21.19 -2.31 -7.54
N PHE A 207 20.71 -1.94 -6.36
CA PHE A 207 21.56 -1.50 -5.26
C PHE A 207 21.69 -2.58 -4.21
N LYS A 208 22.92 -2.97 -3.85
CA LYS A 208 23.18 -4.02 -2.86
C LYS A 208 24.14 -3.57 -1.77
N SER A 209 23.87 -3.99 -0.53
CA SER A 209 24.72 -3.88 0.65
C SER A 209 24.60 -5.15 1.50
N LYS A 210 25.37 -5.25 2.59
CA LYS A 210 25.23 -6.34 3.57
C LYS A 210 23.83 -6.42 4.21
N ARG A 211 23.05 -5.32 4.19
CA ARG A 211 21.76 -5.22 4.88
C ARG A 211 20.56 -5.10 3.96
N TYR A 212 20.77 -4.69 2.71
CA TYR A 212 19.70 -4.34 1.77
C TYR A 212 20.05 -4.75 0.33
N CYS A 213 19.04 -5.12 -0.44
CA CYS A 213 19.06 -5.35 -1.86
C CYS A 213 17.80 -4.70 -2.45
N PHE A 214 17.98 -3.64 -3.23
CA PHE A 214 16.89 -2.88 -3.85
C PHE A 214 16.98 -3.01 -5.36
N ALA A 215 15.96 -3.62 -5.97
CA ALA A 215 15.76 -3.55 -7.40
C ALA A 215 15.03 -2.25 -7.76
N VAL A 216 15.41 -1.63 -8.87
CA VAL A 216 14.72 -0.46 -9.40
C VAL A 216 14.39 -0.74 -10.86
N GLU A 217 13.11 -0.61 -11.20
CA GLU A 217 12.63 -0.50 -12.57
C GLU A 217 12.45 0.99 -12.86
N VAL A 218 12.83 1.43 -14.06
CA VAL A 218 12.66 2.82 -14.49
C VAL A 218 11.60 2.93 -15.59
N LYS A 219 10.83 4.03 -15.59
CA LYS A 219 9.90 4.37 -16.69
C LYS A 219 10.05 5.83 -17.07
N ALA A 220 10.50 6.05 -18.30
CA ALA A 220 10.72 7.37 -18.85
C ALA A 220 9.38 8.11 -19.07
N ARG A 221 9.45 9.42 -19.31
CA ARG A 221 8.30 10.30 -19.55
C ARG A 221 7.39 9.89 -20.71
N ILE A 222 7.87 9.02 -21.60
CA ILE A 222 7.12 8.49 -22.74
C ILE A 222 6.27 7.25 -22.39
N SER A 223 6.43 6.68 -21.19
CA SER A 223 5.70 5.50 -20.76
C SER A 223 4.22 5.81 -20.54
N ASN A 224 3.35 5.06 -21.20
CA ASN A 224 1.91 5.15 -21.03
C ASN A 224 1.43 4.28 -19.84
N ASP A 225 0.13 4.35 -19.52
CA ASP A 225 -0.46 3.61 -18.40
C ASP A 225 -0.22 2.09 -18.46
N ALA A 226 -0.18 1.50 -19.66
CA ALA A 226 0.09 0.07 -19.83
C ALA A 226 1.55 -0.28 -19.47
N ASP A 227 2.51 0.55 -19.88
CA ASP A 227 3.93 0.39 -19.53
C ASP A 227 4.20 0.68 -18.04
N LEU A 228 3.55 1.69 -17.48
CA LEU A 228 3.61 1.98 -16.05
C LEU A 228 3.03 0.83 -15.21
N LEU A 229 1.87 0.29 -15.60
CA LEU A 229 1.29 -0.89 -14.94
C LEU A 229 2.22 -2.09 -15.05
N ARG A 230 2.82 -2.32 -16.23
CA ARG A 230 3.82 -3.36 -16.43
C ARG A 230 5.01 -3.16 -15.48
N GLY A 231 5.52 -1.94 -15.33
CA GLY A 231 6.59 -1.59 -14.39
C GLY A 231 6.25 -1.95 -12.94
N ILE A 232 5.02 -1.68 -12.50
CA ILE A 232 4.54 -2.09 -11.16
C ILE A 232 4.63 -3.62 -11.00
N PHE A 233 4.16 -4.39 -11.98
CA PHE A 233 4.24 -5.85 -11.93
C PHE A 233 5.68 -6.38 -12.06
N GLN A 234 6.54 -5.71 -12.81
CA GLN A 234 7.98 -6.00 -12.86
C GLN A 234 8.62 -5.85 -11.48
N CYS A 235 8.32 -4.78 -10.74
CA CYS A 235 8.79 -4.63 -9.36
C CYS A 235 8.33 -5.79 -8.46
N VAL A 236 7.06 -6.22 -8.56
CA VAL A 236 6.57 -7.39 -7.81
C VAL A 236 7.41 -8.63 -8.16
N LYS A 237 7.60 -8.90 -9.44
CA LYS A 237 8.40 -10.03 -9.92
C LYS A 237 9.83 -9.98 -9.38
N TYR A 238 10.52 -8.85 -9.54
CA TYR A 238 11.92 -8.71 -9.12
C TYR A 238 12.07 -8.88 -7.61
N ARG A 239 11.17 -8.29 -6.83
CA ARG A 239 11.16 -8.44 -5.36
C ARG A 239 11.07 -9.91 -4.95
N GLU A 240 10.12 -10.65 -5.52
CA GLU A 240 9.91 -12.05 -5.12
C GLU A 240 11.02 -12.98 -5.63
N VAL A 241 11.53 -12.77 -6.85
CA VAL A 241 12.66 -13.54 -7.37
C VAL A 241 13.94 -13.28 -6.58
N LEU A 242 14.23 -12.02 -6.22
CA LEU A 242 15.38 -11.68 -5.37
C LEU A 242 15.24 -12.23 -3.95
N LYS A 243 14.03 -12.25 -3.37
CA LYS A 243 13.77 -12.91 -2.08
C LYS A 243 14.06 -14.41 -2.17
N ALA A 244 13.63 -15.07 -3.25
CA ALA A 244 13.90 -16.49 -3.47
C ALA A 244 15.41 -16.75 -3.64
N ARG A 245 16.09 -15.97 -4.47
CA ARG A 245 17.55 -16.03 -4.66
C ARG A 245 18.29 -15.87 -3.33
N ARG A 246 17.95 -14.85 -2.53
CA ARG A 246 18.53 -14.63 -1.20
C ARG A 246 18.43 -15.88 -0.31
N LYS A 247 17.27 -16.56 -0.32
CA LYS A 247 17.07 -17.80 0.46
C LYS A 247 17.99 -18.92 -0.01
N VAL A 248 18.11 -19.13 -1.32
CA VAL A 248 19.01 -20.14 -1.91
C VAL A 248 20.47 -19.84 -1.57
N GLN A 249 20.86 -18.57 -1.51
CA GLN A 249 22.21 -18.13 -1.17
C GLN A 249 22.52 -18.14 0.34
N GLY A 250 21.53 -18.40 1.21
CA GLY A 250 21.71 -18.33 2.67
C GLY A 250 21.97 -16.92 3.21
N GLU A 251 21.60 -15.88 2.47
CA GLU A 251 21.85 -14.48 2.84
C GLU A 251 20.68 -13.88 3.66
N SER A 252 20.93 -12.81 4.42
CA SER A 252 19.94 -12.23 5.36
C SER A 252 19.59 -10.76 5.12
N TYR A 253 20.06 -10.12 4.04
CA TYR A 253 19.68 -8.74 3.72
C TYR A 253 18.19 -8.60 3.42
N LYS A 254 17.61 -7.42 3.65
CA LYS A 254 16.26 -7.10 3.21
C LYS A 254 16.21 -6.94 1.70
N VAL A 255 15.15 -7.43 1.07
CA VAL A 255 14.90 -7.30 -0.36
C VAL A 255 13.66 -6.44 -0.57
N ASP A 256 13.75 -5.47 -1.47
CA ASP A 256 12.60 -4.72 -1.96
C ASP A 256 12.78 -4.32 -3.43
N ALA A 257 11.70 -3.86 -4.07
CA ALA A 257 11.72 -3.33 -5.42
C ALA A 257 10.95 -2.01 -5.52
N LEU A 258 11.52 -1.07 -6.26
CA LEU A 258 11.05 0.30 -6.40
C LEU A 258 10.79 0.59 -7.88
N LEU A 259 9.82 1.46 -8.14
CA LEU A 259 9.57 2.01 -9.47
C LEU A 259 9.98 3.49 -9.48
N ALA A 260 10.85 3.89 -10.40
CA ALA A 260 11.27 5.27 -10.58
C ALA A 260 10.75 5.79 -11.92
N ILE A 261 9.97 6.86 -11.91
CA ILE A 261 9.32 7.40 -13.11
C ILE A 261 9.55 8.90 -13.25
N GLU A 262 9.73 9.37 -14.50
CA GLU A 262 9.77 10.80 -14.80
C GLU A 262 8.36 11.44 -14.79
N GLY A 263 7.32 10.64 -15.00
CA GLY A 263 5.93 11.08 -15.03
C GLY A 263 5.21 10.97 -13.68
N THR A 264 3.89 10.86 -13.75
CA THR A 264 3.01 10.62 -12.60
C THR A 264 2.04 9.47 -12.90
N LEU A 265 1.69 8.70 -11.88
CA LEU A 265 0.64 7.69 -11.90
C LEU A 265 -0.74 8.33 -11.87
N THR A 266 -1.63 7.79 -12.71
CA THR A 266 -3.08 7.96 -12.55
C THR A 266 -3.56 7.37 -11.22
N GLU A 267 -4.72 7.78 -10.75
CA GLU A 267 -5.29 7.33 -9.46
C GLU A 267 -5.39 5.80 -9.37
N GLY A 268 -5.85 5.14 -10.45
CA GLY A 268 -5.95 3.69 -10.52
C GLY A 268 -4.61 2.97 -10.39
N LEU A 269 -3.56 3.47 -11.06
CA LEU A 269 -2.22 2.90 -10.99
C LEU A 269 -1.56 3.14 -9.62
N ARG A 270 -1.79 4.31 -9.02
CA ARG A 270 -1.31 4.64 -7.66
C ARG A 270 -1.94 3.71 -6.62
N ARG A 271 -3.26 3.51 -6.69
CA ARG A 271 -3.95 2.56 -5.82
C ARG A 271 -3.43 1.13 -6.01
N THR A 272 -3.17 0.75 -7.25
CA THR A 272 -2.59 -0.57 -7.59
C THR A 272 -1.18 -0.74 -7.02
N SER A 273 -0.33 0.29 -7.10
CA SER A 273 1.02 0.20 -6.51
C SER A 273 0.97 0.09 -4.99
N HIS A 274 0.04 0.80 -4.33
CA HIS A 274 -0.21 0.67 -2.90
C HIS A 274 -0.65 -0.75 -2.51
N LEU A 275 -1.60 -1.32 -3.26
CA LEU A 275 -2.09 -2.69 -3.08
C LEU A 275 -0.96 -3.72 -3.27
N LEU A 276 -0.12 -3.56 -4.28
CA LEU A 276 0.98 -4.49 -4.60
C LEU A 276 2.28 -4.23 -3.82
N LYS A 277 2.24 -3.27 -2.87
CA LYS A 277 3.38 -2.84 -2.06
C LYS A 277 4.59 -2.41 -2.88
N VAL A 278 4.36 -1.72 -3.99
CA VAL A 278 5.42 -1.15 -4.83
C VAL A 278 5.54 0.34 -4.50
N LYS A 279 6.69 0.74 -3.94
CA LYS A 279 6.99 2.16 -3.72
C LYS A 279 7.37 2.78 -5.06
N VAL A 280 6.69 3.88 -5.40
CA VAL A 280 6.90 4.61 -6.66
C VAL A 280 7.46 6.00 -6.35
N PHE A 281 8.51 6.37 -7.05
CA PHE A 281 9.07 7.72 -7.05
C PHE A 281 8.71 8.38 -8.37
N GLU A 282 7.95 9.47 -8.28
CA GLU A 282 7.40 10.19 -9.43
C GLU A 282 8.13 11.49 -9.64
N ASN A 283 8.06 12.04 -10.85
CA ASN A 283 8.71 13.29 -11.24
C ASN A 283 10.23 13.27 -10.99
N ILE A 284 10.88 12.11 -11.18
CA ILE A 284 12.34 12.05 -11.21
C ILE A 284 12.83 12.91 -12.38
N ARG A 285 13.75 13.83 -12.10
CA ARG A 285 14.34 14.71 -13.10
C ARG A 285 15.74 14.25 -13.40
N VAL A 286 16.00 13.93 -14.66
CA VAL A 286 17.36 13.74 -15.16
C VAL A 286 17.88 15.14 -15.50
N ASP A 287 18.71 15.69 -14.62
CA ASP A 287 19.44 16.93 -14.94
C ASP A 287 20.42 16.61 -16.08
N GLY A 288 20.39 17.43 -17.14
CA GLY A 288 21.29 17.32 -18.29
C GLY A 288 22.66 17.92 -18.04
#